data_AF-A0A0B8QI63-F1
#
_entry.id   AF-A0A0B8QI63-F1
#
_cell.length_a   1.000
_cell.length_b   1.000
_cell.length_c   1.000
_cell.angle_alpha   90.00
_cell.angle_beta   90.00
_cell.angle_gamma   90.00
#
_symmetry.space_group_name_H-M   'P 1'
#
loop_
_entity.id
_entity.type
_entity.pdbx_description
1 polymer ?
#
loop_
_entity_poly.entity_id
_entity_poly.type
_entity_poly.pdbx_seq_one_letter_code
_entity_poly.pdbx_strand_id
1 'polypeptide(L)'
;MSTKQELQNLHNRIDRCNRKLDAAKSRQDHEMISKFTDEIEKLTKKASSLKHKQSYDLNKESKAIKAMAFSREITKEEQADMGKLKRRVKG
;
A
#
# COMPACT_ATOMS: atom_id res chain seq x y z
N MET A 1 11.41 -0.28 8.08
CA MET A 1 11.04 -0.57 6.68
C MET A 1 9.82 0.27 6.34
N SER A 2 9.72 0.81 5.12
CA SER A 2 8.49 1.50 4.69
C SER A 2 7.36 0.48 4.48
N THR A 3 6.11 0.84 4.81
CA THR A 3 4.91 0.01 4.55
C THR A 3 4.82 -0.42 3.09
N LYS A 4 5.24 0.46 2.16
CA LYS A 4 5.34 0.16 0.72
C LYS A 4 6.34 -0.96 0.42
N GLN A 5 7.48 -0.96 1.11
CA GLN A 5 8.53 -1.95 0.93
C GLN A 5 8.12 -3.31 1.51
N GLU A 6 7.40 -3.32 2.63
CA GLU A 6 6.81 -4.53 3.21
C GLU A 6 5.76 -5.14 2.27
N LEU A 7 4.90 -4.31 1.68
CA LEU A 7 3.89 -4.73 0.72
C LEU A 7 4.54 -5.30 -0.57
N GLN A 8 5.59 -4.64 -1.07
CA GLN A 8 6.39 -5.16 -2.18
C GLN A 8 7.03 -6.52 -1.86
N ASN A 9 7.58 -6.67 -0.66
CA ASN A 9 8.17 -7.94 -0.23
C ASN A 9 7.15 -9.07 -0.15
N LEU A 10 5.92 -8.77 0.30
CA LEU A 10 4.82 -9.74 0.29
C LEU A 10 4.42 -10.13 -1.12
N HIS A 11 4.28 -9.17 -2.05
CA HIS A 11 4.00 -9.49 -3.46
C HIS A 11 5.10 -10.34 -4.09
N ASN A 12 6.37 -9.99 -3.88
CA ASN A 12 7.51 -10.78 -4.36
C ASN A 12 7.51 -12.21 -3.79
N ARG A 13 6.98 -12.43 -2.59
CA ARG A 13 6.82 -13.78 -2.01
C ARG A 13 5.64 -14.52 -2.65
N ILE A 14 4.50 -13.87 -2.82
CA ILE A 14 3.32 -14.43 -3.50
C ILE A 14 3.70 -14.88 -4.91
N ASP A 15 4.41 -14.05 -5.68
CA ASP A 15 4.84 -14.38 -7.04
C ASP A 15 5.77 -15.58 -7.08
N ARG A 16 6.67 -15.70 -6.10
CA ARG A 16 7.54 -16.88 -5.97
C ARG A 16 6.74 -18.14 -5.63
N CYS A 17 5.74 -18.05 -4.75
CA CYS A 17 4.88 -19.18 -4.43
C CYS A 17 4.01 -19.57 -5.64
N ASN A 18 3.49 -18.61 -6.41
CA ASN A 18 2.74 -18.87 -7.65
C ASN A 18 3.58 -19.66 -8.66
N ARG A 19 4.81 -19.22 -8.94
CA ARG A 19 5.72 -19.95 -9.85
C ARG A 19 6.00 -21.37 -9.38
N LYS A 20 6.18 -21.57 -8.07
CA LYS A 20 6.40 -22.90 -7.48
C LYS A 20 5.15 -23.77 -7.55
N LEU A 21 3.98 -23.18 -7.35
CA LEU A 21 2.68 -23.84 -7.46
C LEU A 21 2.43 -24.31 -8.90
N ASP A 22 2.74 -23.49 -9.90
CA ASP A 22 2.61 -23.87 -11.31
C ASP A 22 3.54 -25.05 -11.65
N ALA A 23 4.77 -25.03 -11.12
CA ALA A 23 5.70 -26.15 -11.25
C ALA A 23 5.24 -27.41 -10.49
N ALA A 24 4.53 -27.27 -9.37
CA ALA A 24 3.95 -28.40 -8.64
C ALA A 24 2.75 -28.99 -9.39
N LYS A 25 1.91 -28.14 -9.98
CA LYS A 25 0.79 -28.55 -10.86
C LYS A 25 1.27 -29.33 -12.06
N SER A 26 2.33 -28.89 -12.74
CA SER A 26 2.87 -29.62 -13.90
C SER A 26 3.43 -30.99 -13.53
N ARG A 27 3.90 -31.17 -12.28
CA ARG A 27 4.35 -32.47 -11.75
C ARG A 27 3.24 -33.30 -11.09
N GLN A 28 2.00 -32.80 -11.02
CA GLN A 28 0.88 -33.41 -10.28
C GLN A 28 1.22 -33.71 -8.79
N ASP A 29 2.09 -32.90 -8.20
CA ASP A 29 2.51 -33.04 -6.81
C ASP A 29 1.46 -32.39 -5.88
N HIS A 30 0.46 -33.18 -5.50
CA HIS A 30 -0.69 -32.72 -4.73
C HIS A 30 -0.32 -32.14 -3.36
N GLU A 31 0.71 -32.67 -2.69
CA GLU A 31 1.17 -32.13 -1.42
C GLU A 31 1.77 -30.73 -1.58
N MET A 32 2.63 -30.54 -2.58
CA MET A 32 3.22 -29.22 -2.83
C MET A 32 2.19 -28.21 -3.33
N ILE A 33 1.20 -28.65 -4.11
CA ILE A 33 0.08 -27.80 -4.52
C ILE A 33 -0.63 -27.27 -3.27
N SER A 34 -1.04 -28.14 -2.35
CA SER A 34 -1.73 -27.73 -1.11
C SER A 34 -0.87 -26.81 -0.24
N LYS A 35 0.42 -27.11 -0.08
CA LYS A 35 1.34 -26.27 0.70
C LYS A 35 1.47 -24.86 0.12
N PHE A 36 1.63 -24.73 -1.20
CA PHE A 36 1.77 -23.42 -1.82
C PHE A 36 0.46 -22.65 -1.90
N THR A 37 -0.69 -23.32 -2.08
CA THR A 37 -2.00 -22.64 -2.01
C THR A 37 -2.22 -22.02 -0.63
N ASP A 38 -1.93 -22.76 0.44
CA ASP A 38 -2.10 -22.27 1.81
C ASP A 38 -1.14 -21.12 2.12
N GLU A 39 0.09 -21.19 1.62
CA GLU A 39 1.07 -20.11 1.79
C GLU A 39 0.65 -18.85 1.04
N ILE A 40 0.16 -18.98 -0.20
CA ILE A 40 -0.37 -17.85 -0.99
C ILE A 40 -1.54 -17.21 -0.26
N GLU A 41 -2.47 -18.00 0.28
CA GLU A 41 -3.62 -17.47 1.01
C GLU A 41 -3.18 -16.69 2.25
N LYS A 42 -2.24 -17.23 3.03
CA LYS A 42 -1.68 -16.57 4.22
C LYS A 42 -0.97 -15.26 3.85
N LEU A 43 -0.17 -15.25 2.80
CA LEU A 43 0.53 -14.05 2.34
C LEU A 43 -0.43 -13.00 1.79
N THR A 44 -1.47 -13.43 1.08
CA THR A 44 -2.52 -12.56 0.53
C THR A 44 -3.35 -11.91 1.64
N LYS A 45 -3.72 -12.67 2.68
CA LYS A 45 -4.38 -12.14 3.88
C LYS A 45 -3.55 -11.05 4.55
N LYS A 46 -2.24 -11.27 4.71
CA LYS A 46 -1.30 -10.27 5.26
C LYS A 46 -1.19 -9.02 4.38
N ALA A 47 -1.06 -9.19 3.07
CA ALA A 47 -0.99 -8.06 2.12
C ALA A 47 -2.29 -7.23 2.14
N SER A 48 -3.45 -7.89 2.18
CA SER A 48 -4.75 -7.25 2.29
C SER A 48 -4.89 -6.44 3.59
N SER A 49 -4.47 -7.01 4.72
CA SER A 49 -4.48 -6.32 6.01
C SER A 49 -3.61 -5.04 5.99
N LEU A 50 -2.40 -5.12 5.45
CA LEU A 50 -1.52 -3.95 5.30
C LEU A 50 -2.11 -2.89 4.36
N LYS A 51 -2.71 -3.31 3.24
CA LYS A 51 -3.39 -2.40 2.31
C LYS A 51 -4.60 -1.71 2.96
N HIS A 52 -5.35 -2.44 3.78
CA HIS A 52 -6.46 -1.88 4.53
C HIS A 52 -5.98 -0.83 5.53
N LYS A 53 -4.91 -1.12 6.28
CA LYS A 53 -4.29 -0.15 7.19
C LYS A 53 -3.83 1.11 6.45
N GLN A 54 -3.14 0.94 5.32
CA GLN A 54 -2.71 2.07 4.49
C GLN A 54 -3.91 2.92 4.01
N SER A 55 -4.98 2.29 3.54
CA SER A 55 -6.20 2.98 3.11
C SER A 55 -6.88 3.70 4.27
N TYR A 56 -6.93 3.09 5.45
CA TYR A 56 -7.47 3.69 6.65
C TYR A 56 -6.70 4.95 7.06
N ASP A 57 -5.37 4.88 7.10
CA ASP A 57 -4.51 6.01 7.45
C ASP A 57 -4.68 7.16 6.44
N LEU A 58 -4.67 6.86 5.13
CA LEU A 58 -4.92 7.84 4.08
C LEU A 58 -6.31 8.48 4.18
N ASN A 59 -7.34 7.68 4.47
CA ASN A 59 -8.70 8.19 4.65
C ASN A 59 -8.79 9.07 5.90
N LYS A 60 -8.11 8.71 6.98
CA LYS A 60 -8.02 9.51 8.21
C LYS A 60 -7.39 10.87 7.93
N GLU A 61 -6.26 10.91 7.22
CA GLU A 61 -5.61 12.15 6.80
C GLU A 61 -6.50 12.98 5.86
N SER A 62 -7.13 12.33 4.87
CA SER A 62 -8.04 13.02 3.95
C SER A 62 -9.24 13.64 4.68
N LYS A 63 -9.83 12.91 5.63
CA LYS A 63 -10.91 13.45 6.49
C LYS A 63 -10.42 14.62 7.33
N ALA A 64 -9.22 14.52 7.91
CA ALA A 64 -8.64 15.62 8.68
C ALA A 64 -8.46 16.88 7.83
N ILE A 65 -7.97 16.75 6.59
CA ILE A 65 -7.84 17.87 5.64
C ILE A 65 -9.20 18.46 5.30
N LYS A 66 -10.21 17.63 5.00
CA LYS A 66 -11.57 18.10 4.67
C LYS A 66 -12.27 18.78 5.86
N ALA A 67 -11.89 18.43 7.09
CA ALA A 67 -12.45 19.01 8.31
C ALA A 67 -11.72 20.30 8.74
N MET A 68 -10.67 20.74 8.03
CA MET A 68 -9.97 21.98 8.37
C MET A 68 -10.89 23.19 8.21
N ALA A 69 -10.91 24.07 9.21
CA ALA A 69 -11.74 25.28 9.20
C ALA A 69 -11.36 26.27 8.11
N PHE A 70 -10.10 26.24 7.65
CA PHE A 70 -9.57 27.11 6.61
C PHE A 70 -8.90 26.27 5.54
N SER A 71 -9.54 26.14 4.37
CA SER A 71 -9.00 25.42 3.22
C SER A 71 -9.41 26.11 1.93
N ARG A 72 -8.46 26.29 1.01
CA ARG A 72 -8.71 26.72 -0.37
C ARG A 72 -7.61 26.22 -1.29
N GLU A 73 -7.87 26.26 -2.59
CA GLU A 73 -6.85 26.00 -3.61
C GLU A 73 -5.79 27.10 -3.63
N ILE A 74 -4.54 26.71 -3.92
CA ILE A 74 -3.39 27.61 -4.00
C ILE A 74 -3.33 28.19 -5.42
N THR A 75 -3.24 29.51 -5.55
CA THR A 75 -3.19 30.19 -6.86
C THR A 75 -1.83 30.00 -7.54
N LYS A 76 -1.74 30.26 -8.86
CA LYS A 76 -0.47 30.13 -9.59
C LYS A 76 0.63 31.07 -9.08
N GLU A 77 0.27 32.29 -8.69
CA GLU A 77 1.20 33.26 -8.09
C GLU A 77 1.75 32.75 -6.75
N GLU A 78 0.90 32.11 -5.95
CA GLU A 78 1.30 31.52 -4.67
C GLU A 78 2.11 30.23 -4.85
N GLN A 79 1.82 29.44 -5.89
CA GLN A 79 2.64 28.30 -6.28
C GLN A 79 4.04 28.73 -6.73
N ALA A 80 4.16 29.88 -7.39
CA ALA A 80 5.45 30.45 -7.80
C ALA A 80 6.32 30.87 -6.61
N ASP A 81 5.70 31.21 -5.47
CA ASP A 81 6.40 31.54 -4.21
C ASP A 81 5.81 30.78 -3.01
N MET A 82 5.94 29.45 -3.05
CA MET A 82 5.51 28.58 -1.97
C MET A 82 6.21 28.88 -0.64
N GLY A 83 7.43 29.41 -0.66
CA GLY A 83 8.19 29.75 0.54
C GLY A 83 7.55 30.90 1.31
N LYS A 84 7.20 31.99 0.61
CA LYS A 84 6.49 33.13 1.20
C LYS A 84 5.10 32.75 1.69
N LEU A 85 4.36 31.93 0.94
CA LEU A 85 3.04 31.45 1.35
C LEU A 85 3.13 30.69 2.68
N LYS A 86 3.95 29.63 2.75
CA LYS A 86 4.14 28.79 3.95
C LYS A 86 4.55 29.61 5.17
N ARG A 87 5.47 30.57 4.98
CA ARG A 87 5.89 31.49 6.06
C ARG A 87 4.74 32.35 6.58
N ARG A 88 3.86 32.85 5.69
CA ARG A 88 2.71 33.68 6.05
C ARG A 88 1.65 32.89 6.82
N VAL A 89 1.33 31.67 6.37
CA VAL A 89 0.32 30.81 7.02
C VAL A 89 0.87 30.02 8.22
N LYS A 90 2.18 30.17 8.51
CA LYS A 90 2.90 29.49 9.59
C LYS A 90 2.82 27.96 9.47
N GLY A 91 2.91 27.46 8.24
CA GLY A 91 2.91 26.03 7.87
C GLY A 91 3.27 25.81 6.41
#